data_AF-A0A2X1QJ97-F1
#
_entry.id   AF-A0A2X1QJ97-F1
#
_cell.length_a   1.000
_cell.length_b   1.000
_cell.length_c   1.000
_cell.angle_alpha   90.00
_cell.angle_beta   90.00
_cell.angle_gamma   90.00
#
_symmetry.space_group_name_H-M   'P 1'
#
loop_
_entity.id
_entity.type
_entity.pdbx_description
1 polymer ?
#
loop_
_entity_poly.entity_id
_entity_poly.type
_entity_poly.pdbx_seq_one_letter_code
_entity_poly.pdbx_strand_id
1 'polypeptide(L)'
;MLTAYQSDIPLGMITGQDDFRISVAGAQEKTALLRMGEQWCIPQGATPTTHIIKLPIGEIKQPNATLDLRESVDNEYLCLALARELGLAVPEAEIIATPRIRALAVTRFDRRWAQKGRVLLRLPQEDLCQAFGLPSAMKYESDGGPGIAAIMTFLLGSSEALKDRYDFMKFMVFQWLTGATDGHAKTSQFICCPAAATA
;
A
#
# COMPACT_ATOMS: atom_id res chain seq x y z
N MET A 1 18.78 -2.84 10.20
CA MET A 1 17.82 -3.30 9.17
C MET A 1 17.31 -2.15 8.31
N LEU A 2 16.72 -1.10 8.89
CA LEU A 2 16.26 0.04 8.10
C LEU A 2 17.39 0.79 7.38
N THR A 3 18.65 0.68 7.81
CA THR A 3 19.82 1.26 7.11
C THR A 3 20.31 0.44 5.91
N ALA A 4 19.76 -0.76 5.67
CA ALA A 4 20.26 -1.66 4.62
C ALA A 4 20.06 -1.12 3.20
N TYR A 5 19.13 -0.18 2.98
CA TYR A 5 18.99 0.50 1.69
C TYR A 5 20.20 1.35 1.30
N GLN A 6 20.98 1.82 2.28
CA GLN A 6 22.16 2.65 2.04
C GLN A 6 23.36 1.83 1.53
N SER A 7 23.19 0.51 1.34
CA SER A 7 24.24 -0.43 0.98
C SER A 7 24.03 -1.17 -0.35
N ASP A 8 23.18 -0.65 -1.26
CA ASP A 8 22.85 -1.26 -2.58
C ASP A 8 22.28 -2.70 -2.51
N ILE A 9 21.85 -3.13 -1.32
CA ILE A 9 21.22 -4.44 -1.11
C ILE A 9 19.70 -4.25 -1.17
N PRO A 10 18.96 -4.99 -2.03
CA PRO A 10 17.51 -4.90 -2.10
C PRO A 10 16.85 -5.12 -0.73
N LEU A 11 15.98 -4.21 -0.31
CA LEU A 11 15.21 -4.33 0.93
C LEU A 11 14.34 -5.58 0.91
N GLY A 12 14.79 -6.62 1.62
CA GLY A 12 14.18 -7.93 1.53
C GLY A 12 15.13 -9.07 1.24
N MET A 13 16.42 -8.81 1.02
CA MET A 13 17.47 -9.83 0.93
C MET A 13 18.63 -9.43 1.84
N ILE A 14 18.57 -9.81 3.12
CA ILE A 14 19.63 -9.49 4.08
C ILE A 14 20.65 -10.63 4.05
N THR A 15 21.93 -10.31 3.84
CA THR A 15 23.05 -11.25 3.89
C THR A 15 23.08 -11.95 5.25
N GLY A 16 22.92 -13.28 5.26
CA GLY A 16 22.84 -14.11 6.47
C GLY A 16 21.42 -14.40 6.98
N GLN A 17 20.37 -13.94 6.28
CA GLN A 17 18.98 -14.33 6.53
C GLN A 17 18.30 -14.78 5.22
N ASP A 18 18.68 -15.98 4.75
CA ASP A 18 18.25 -16.55 3.46
C ASP A 18 16.72 -16.75 3.32
N ASP A 19 16.02 -16.80 4.46
CA ASP A 19 14.57 -17.01 4.55
C ASP A 19 13.73 -15.72 4.48
N PHE A 20 14.34 -14.54 4.61
CA PHE A 20 13.60 -13.29 4.45
C PHE A 20 13.45 -13.03 2.95
N ARG A 21 12.27 -13.27 2.40
CA ARG A 21 11.91 -12.94 1.01
C ARG A 21 10.59 -12.18 1.00
N ILE A 22 10.66 -10.87 0.79
CA ILE A 22 9.47 -10.01 0.68
C ILE A 22 9.38 -9.42 -0.73
N SER A 23 8.16 -9.37 -1.25
CA SER A 23 7.84 -8.65 -2.49
C SER A 23 6.67 -7.73 -2.22
N VAL A 24 6.88 -6.43 -2.40
CA VAL A 24 5.86 -5.39 -2.24
C VAL A 24 5.97 -4.46 -3.44
N ALA A 25 4.87 -4.29 -4.18
CA ALA A 25 4.86 -3.47 -5.38
C ALA A 25 4.97 -1.96 -5.08
N GLY A 26 5.38 -1.20 -6.09
CA GLY A 26 5.49 0.27 -6.08
C GLY A 26 6.94 0.76 -6.15
N ALA A 27 7.12 1.98 -6.67
CA ALA A 27 8.44 2.52 -6.99
C ALA A 27 9.19 3.10 -5.77
N GLN A 28 8.46 3.58 -4.76
CA GLN A 28 9.05 4.05 -3.51
C GLN A 28 9.73 2.90 -2.77
N GLU A 29 10.89 3.19 -2.21
CA GLU A 29 11.62 2.23 -1.42
C GLU A 29 10.85 1.82 -0.15
N LYS A 30 10.68 0.51 0.03
CA LYS A 30 9.86 -0.04 1.10
C LYS A 30 10.34 -1.43 1.49
N THR A 31 10.09 -1.79 2.75
CA THR A 31 10.22 -3.15 3.27
C THR A 31 8.91 -3.57 3.96
N ALA A 32 8.85 -4.76 4.52
CA ALA A 32 7.70 -5.22 5.28
C ALA A 32 8.14 -6.05 6.48
N LEU A 33 7.51 -5.81 7.64
CA LEU A 33 7.88 -6.44 8.91
C LEU A 33 6.67 -7.02 9.64
N LEU A 34 6.93 -7.95 10.53
CA LEU A 34 5.97 -8.45 11.51
C LEU A 34 6.05 -7.57 12.77
N ARG A 35 4.91 -7.13 13.30
CA ARG A 35 4.82 -6.50 14.62
C ARG A 35 4.13 -7.46 15.57
N MET A 36 4.81 -7.82 16.66
CA MET A 36 4.24 -8.62 17.76
C MET A 36 4.27 -7.79 19.04
N GLY A 37 3.10 -7.37 19.51
CA GLY A 37 3.02 -6.38 20.58
C GLY A 37 3.74 -5.09 20.16
N GLU A 38 4.73 -4.68 20.95
CA GLU A 38 5.53 -3.48 20.69
C GLU A 38 6.81 -3.74 19.88
N GLN A 39 7.08 -5.00 19.53
CA GLN A 39 8.35 -5.39 18.89
C GLN A 39 8.22 -5.56 17.38
N TRP A 40 9.22 -5.07 16.67
CA TRP A 40 9.42 -5.30 15.24
C TRP A 40 10.26 -6.55 15.00
N CYS A 41 9.73 -7.48 14.21
CA CYS A 41 10.32 -8.79 13.96
C CYS A 41 10.50 -9.01 12.45
N ILE A 42 11.56 -9.74 12.10
CA ILE A 42 11.76 -10.28 10.76
C ILE A 42 11.08 -11.65 10.71
N PRO A 43 10.07 -11.85 9.84
CA PRO A 43 9.39 -13.14 9.73
C PRO A 43 10.34 -14.21 9.18
N GLN A 44 10.13 -15.46 9.62
CA GLN A 44 10.84 -16.64 9.13
C GLN A 44 9.89 -17.58 8.39
N GLY A 45 10.40 -18.26 7.35
CA GLY A 45 9.64 -19.21 6.54
C GLY A 45 8.35 -18.61 5.97
N ALA A 46 7.22 -19.31 6.19
CA ALA A 46 5.92 -18.89 5.66
C ALA A 46 5.22 -17.79 6.49
N THR A 47 5.84 -17.30 7.57
CA THR A 47 5.25 -16.31 8.47
C THR A 47 4.97 -15.00 7.73
N PRO A 48 3.73 -14.48 7.72
CA PRO A 48 3.43 -13.22 7.04
C PRO A 48 3.98 -11.99 7.79
N THR A 49 4.28 -10.94 7.04
CA THR A 49 4.43 -9.57 7.59
C THR A 49 3.07 -8.96 7.90
N THR A 50 3.06 -7.93 8.76
CA THR A 50 1.85 -7.19 9.19
C THR A 50 1.87 -5.72 8.80
N HIS A 51 3.05 -5.15 8.54
CA HIS A 51 3.20 -3.76 8.16
C HIS A 51 4.09 -3.64 6.93
N ILE A 52 3.81 -2.63 6.11
CA ILE A 52 4.71 -2.12 5.09
C ILE A 52 5.42 -0.92 5.69
N ILE A 53 6.75 -0.92 5.62
CA ILE A 53 7.58 0.18 6.10
C ILE A 53 8.05 0.96 4.88
N LYS A 54 7.61 2.22 4.78
CA LYS A 54 7.97 3.13 3.68
C LYS A 54 9.08 4.07 4.12
N LEU A 55 10.15 4.13 3.34
CA LEU A 55 11.28 5.02 3.58
C LEU A 55 11.08 6.37 2.89
N PRO A 56 11.77 7.44 3.33
CA PRO A 56 11.74 8.72 2.65
C PRO A 56 12.21 8.59 1.20
N ILE A 57 11.48 9.18 0.26
CA ILE A 57 11.77 9.13 -1.18
C ILE A 57 13.01 9.97 -1.53
N GLY A 58 13.22 11.09 -0.84
CA GLY A 58 14.30 12.04 -1.16
C GLY A 58 13.92 12.96 -2.33
N GLU A 59 14.89 13.32 -3.17
CA GLU A 59 14.67 14.20 -4.32
C GLU A 59 14.60 13.39 -5.62
N ILE A 60 13.56 13.63 -6.42
CA ILE A 60 13.44 13.04 -7.75
C ILE A 60 13.78 14.10 -8.79
N LYS A 61 14.88 13.91 -9.52
CA LYS A 61 15.25 14.76 -10.66
C LYS A 61 14.48 14.34 -11.90
N GLN A 62 13.63 15.23 -12.41
CA GLN A 62 12.96 15.10 -13.70
C GLN A 62 13.65 16.02 -14.72
N PRO A 63 13.48 15.79 -16.04
CA PRO A 63 14.14 16.61 -17.07
C PRO A 63 13.89 18.11 -16.95
N ASN A 64 12.72 18.51 -16.44
CA ASN A 64 12.27 19.90 -16.40
C ASN A 64 12.01 20.43 -14.98
N ALA A 65 12.17 19.60 -13.93
CA ALA A 65 11.90 19.97 -12.54
C ALA A 65 12.59 19.02 -11.57
N THR A 66 12.83 19.47 -10.34
CA THR A 66 13.18 18.58 -9.23
C THR A 66 11.99 18.51 -8.28
N LEU A 67 11.48 17.30 -8.06
CA LEU A 67 10.42 17.06 -7.10
C LEU A 67 11.06 16.71 -5.75
N ASP A 68 10.90 17.59 -4.78
CA ASP A 68 11.40 17.40 -3.42
C ASP A 68 10.38 16.62 -2.58
N LEU A 69 10.71 15.37 -2.25
CA LEU A 69 9.89 14.46 -1.44
C LEU A 69 10.67 13.98 -0.20
N ARG A 70 11.61 14.80 0.30
CA ARG A 70 12.36 14.49 1.53
C ARG A 70 11.45 14.28 2.73
N GLU A 71 10.34 15.01 2.78
CA GLU A 71 9.31 14.90 3.84
C GLU A 71 8.15 13.94 3.47
N SER A 72 8.37 13.02 2.52
CA SER A 72 7.33 12.07 2.08
C SER A 72 6.71 11.23 3.21
N VAL A 73 7.46 10.93 4.27
CA VAL A 73 6.92 10.23 5.45
C VAL A 73 5.85 11.05 6.17
N ASP A 74 6.17 12.31 6.47
CA ASP A 74 5.25 13.21 7.19
C ASP A 74 4.07 13.64 6.30
N ASN A 75 4.33 13.86 5.00
CA ASN A 75 3.29 14.13 4.01
C ASN A 75 2.26 12.99 3.95
N GLU A 76 2.73 11.74 3.77
CA GLU A 76 1.82 10.60 3.66
C GLU A 76 1.09 10.35 4.98
N TYR A 77 1.77 10.48 6.13
CA TYR A 77 1.13 10.37 7.44
C TYR A 77 0.00 11.39 7.61
N LEU A 78 0.25 12.66 7.26
CA LEU A 78 -0.75 13.72 7.34
C LEU A 78 -1.94 13.44 6.41
N CYS A 79 -1.69 13.00 5.17
CA CYS A 79 -2.74 12.65 4.23
C CYS A 79 -3.61 11.49 4.74
N LEU A 80 -3.01 10.45 5.33
CA LEU A 80 -3.74 9.34 5.94
C LEU A 80 -4.55 9.76 7.17
N ALA A 81 -3.98 10.61 8.03
CA ALA A 81 -4.69 11.15 9.19
C ALA A 81 -5.90 11.99 8.75
N LEU A 82 -5.71 12.89 7.78
CA LEU A 82 -6.80 13.71 7.24
C LEU A 82 -7.88 12.85 6.58
N ALA A 83 -7.50 11.86 5.76
CA ALA A 83 -8.44 10.96 5.13
C ALA A 83 -9.31 10.22 6.15
N ARG A 84 -8.70 9.77 7.26
CA ARG A 84 -9.39 9.10 8.36
C ARG A 84 -10.38 10.01 9.06
N GLU A 85 -9.98 11.24 9.38
CA GLU A 85 -10.87 12.25 10.00
C GLU A 85 -12.05 12.61 9.09
N LEU A 86 -11.86 12.57 7.76
CA LEU A 86 -12.92 12.74 6.78
C LEU A 86 -13.76 11.47 6.58
N GLY A 87 -13.49 10.39 7.31
CA GLY A 87 -14.23 9.13 7.26
C GLY A 87 -13.99 8.34 5.98
N LEU A 88 -12.80 8.40 5.39
CA LEU A 88 -12.36 7.46 4.36
C LEU A 88 -11.81 6.19 5.00
N ALA A 89 -12.03 5.05 4.34
CA ALA A 89 -11.44 3.78 4.73
C ALA A 89 -9.95 3.76 4.33
N VAL A 90 -9.07 4.10 5.26
CA VAL A 90 -7.62 4.12 5.06
C VAL A 90 -6.92 3.21 6.07
N PRO A 91 -5.74 2.66 5.75
CA PRO A 91 -5.01 1.83 6.70
C PRO A 91 -4.52 2.67 7.89
N GLU A 92 -4.44 2.01 9.04
CA GLU A 92 -3.73 2.56 10.19
C GLU A 92 -2.25 2.72 9.87
N ALA A 93 -1.68 3.86 10.24
CA ALA A 93 -0.28 4.15 10.04
C ALA A 93 0.31 4.92 11.22
N GLU A 94 1.57 4.67 11.51
CA GLU A 94 2.34 5.38 12.52
C GLU A 94 3.71 5.75 11.96
N ILE A 95 4.29 6.85 12.44
CA ILE A 95 5.66 7.17 12.12
C ILE A 95 6.57 6.44 13.11
N ILE A 96 7.46 5.61 12.58
CA ILE A 96 8.52 4.96 13.35
C ILE A 96 9.83 5.70 13.11
N ALA A 97 10.64 5.79 14.17
CA ALA A 97 11.94 6.45 14.09
C ALA A 97 13.02 5.61 14.76
N THR A 98 14.17 5.59 14.13
CA THR A 98 15.46 5.23 14.72
C THR A 98 16.31 6.48 14.76
N PRO A 99 17.46 6.50 15.45
CA PRO A 99 18.34 7.68 15.48
C PRO A 99 18.80 8.19 14.10
N ARG A 100 18.67 7.38 13.04
CA ARG A 100 19.13 7.71 11.68
C ARG A 100 18.02 7.77 10.64
N ILE A 101 16.88 7.15 10.90
CA ILE A 101 15.85 6.93 9.88
C ILE A 101 14.48 7.16 10.48
N ARG A 102 13.70 7.99 9.79
CA ARG A 102 12.27 8.18 9.98
C ARG A 102 11.54 7.45 8.86
N ALA A 103 10.56 6.63 9.19
CA ALA A 103 9.83 5.81 8.22
C ALA A 103 8.35 5.75 8.60
N LEU A 104 7.50 5.48 7.61
CA LEU A 104 6.07 5.27 7.83
C LEU A 104 5.78 3.77 7.92
N ALA A 105 5.24 3.31 9.04
CA ALA A 105 4.74 1.96 9.20
C ALA A 105 3.24 1.94 8.91
N VAL A 106 2.85 1.33 7.80
CA VAL A 106 1.44 1.20 7.36
C VAL A 106 0.96 -0.22 7.64
N THR A 107 -0.12 -0.34 8.40
CA THR A 107 -0.78 -1.62 8.72
C THR A 107 -1.36 -2.23 7.46
N ARG A 108 -1.02 -3.49 7.21
CA ARG A 108 -1.51 -4.23 6.05
C ARG A 108 -2.95 -4.65 6.24
N PHE A 109 -3.83 -4.22 5.35
CA PHE A 109 -5.23 -4.65 5.33
C PHE A 109 -5.44 -6.02 4.66
N ASP A 110 -4.44 -6.54 3.92
CA ASP A 110 -4.43 -7.91 3.38
C ASP A 110 -3.95 -8.96 4.40
N ARG A 111 -3.99 -8.61 5.69
CA ARG A 111 -3.58 -9.47 6.81
C ARG A 111 -4.64 -9.42 7.89
N ARG A 112 -4.92 -10.58 8.50
CA ARG A 112 -5.88 -10.67 9.61
C ARG A 112 -5.45 -11.69 10.65
N TRP A 113 -5.41 -11.27 11.92
CA TRP A 113 -5.24 -12.18 13.04
C TRP A 113 -6.52 -13.00 13.27
N ALA A 114 -6.36 -14.30 13.46
CA ALA A 114 -7.40 -15.28 13.73
C ALA A 114 -7.05 -16.10 14.97
N GLN A 115 -8.00 -16.93 15.42
CA GLN A 115 -7.81 -17.82 16.57
C GLN A 115 -7.28 -17.08 17.83
N LYS A 116 -7.92 -15.97 18.19
CA LYS A 116 -7.54 -15.10 19.32
C LYS A 116 -6.08 -14.60 19.24
N GLY A 117 -5.64 -14.21 18.04
CA GLY A 117 -4.30 -13.64 17.84
C GLY A 117 -3.18 -14.67 17.66
N ARG A 118 -3.51 -15.96 17.48
CA ARG A 118 -2.50 -17.02 17.33
C ARG A 118 -2.09 -17.28 15.88
N VAL A 119 -2.99 -17.02 14.93
CA VAL A 119 -2.76 -17.32 13.51
C VAL A 119 -2.88 -16.05 12.69
N LEU A 120 -1.86 -15.72 11.92
CA LEU A 120 -1.89 -14.59 11.00
C LEU A 120 -2.23 -15.08 9.58
N LEU A 121 -3.40 -14.70 9.09
CA LEU A 121 -3.90 -15.07 7.76
C LEU A 121 -3.53 -14.03 6.71
N ARG A 122 -3.29 -14.49 5.48
CA ARG A 122 -3.23 -13.64 4.27
C ARG A 122 -4.62 -13.56 3.66
N LEU A 123 -5.09 -12.36 3.33
CA LEU A 123 -6.33 -12.15 2.59
C LEU A 123 -5.98 -12.01 1.10
N PRO A 124 -6.62 -12.77 0.19
CA PRO A 124 -6.46 -12.57 -1.25
C PRO A 124 -6.84 -11.15 -1.65
N GLN A 125 -5.98 -10.50 -2.41
CA GLN A 125 -6.13 -9.09 -2.76
C GLN A 125 -5.46 -8.82 -4.10
N GLU A 126 -6.10 -8.00 -4.92
CA GLU A 126 -5.61 -7.60 -6.25
C GLU A 126 -5.74 -6.08 -6.42
N ASP A 127 -4.86 -5.50 -7.25
CA ASP A 127 -5.00 -4.11 -7.71
C ASP A 127 -5.86 -4.01 -8.99
N LEU A 128 -6.29 -2.80 -9.36
CA LEU A 128 -7.14 -2.64 -10.55
C LEU A 128 -6.45 -3.08 -11.84
N CYS A 129 -5.13 -2.90 -12.01
CA CYS A 129 -4.48 -3.41 -13.22
C CYS A 129 -4.64 -4.93 -13.33
N GLN A 130 -4.46 -5.65 -12.23
CA GLN A 130 -4.66 -7.10 -12.20
C GLN A 130 -6.12 -7.48 -12.46
N ALA A 131 -7.07 -6.80 -11.81
CA ALA A 131 -8.50 -7.06 -11.98
C ALA A 131 -8.98 -6.84 -13.44
N PHE A 132 -8.38 -5.87 -14.14
CA PHE A 132 -8.63 -5.60 -15.56
C PHE A 132 -7.74 -6.42 -16.52
N GLY A 133 -6.83 -7.25 -16.02
CA GLY A 133 -5.90 -8.03 -16.85
C GLY A 133 -4.84 -7.19 -17.57
N LEU A 134 -4.50 -6.02 -17.03
CA LEU A 134 -3.60 -5.04 -17.64
C LEU A 134 -2.18 -5.13 -17.06
N PRO A 135 -1.13 -4.95 -17.88
CA PRO A 135 0.24 -4.82 -17.41
C PRO A 135 0.43 -3.54 -16.59
N SER A 136 1.41 -3.55 -15.69
CA SER A 136 1.73 -2.41 -14.82
C SER A 136 2.12 -1.13 -15.57
N ALA A 137 2.53 -1.23 -16.84
CA ALA A 137 2.85 -0.07 -17.68
C ALA A 137 1.60 0.77 -18.01
N MET A 138 0.42 0.16 -18.06
CA MET A 138 -0.86 0.83 -18.33
C MET A 138 -1.58 1.21 -17.04
N LYS A 139 -0.83 1.59 -16.00
CA LYS A 139 -1.43 1.99 -14.71
C LYS A 139 -2.07 3.38 -14.77
N TYR A 140 -1.57 4.28 -15.62
CA TYR A 140 -2.10 5.62 -15.82
C TYR A 140 -3.17 5.65 -16.90
N GLU A 141 -4.23 6.44 -16.71
CA GLU A 141 -5.27 6.66 -17.71
C GLU A 141 -4.71 7.25 -19.02
N SER A 142 -3.73 8.15 -18.92
CA SER A 142 -3.03 8.74 -20.07
C SER A 142 -2.32 7.69 -20.95
N ASP A 143 -1.96 6.55 -20.37
CA ASP A 143 -1.26 5.45 -21.04
C ASP A 143 -2.21 4.29 -21.40
N GLY A 144 -3.53 4.53 -21.39
CA GLY A 144 -4.55 3.53 -21.72
C GLY A 144 -5.06 2.71 -20.55
N GLY A 145 -4.70 3.08 -19.32
CA GLY A 145 -5.22 2.47 -18.09
C GLY A 145 -6.68 2.82 -17.79
N PRO A 146 -7.31 2.15 -16.81
CA PRO A 146 -8.72 2.36 -16.48
C PRO A 146 -8.91 3.69 -15.73
N GLY A 147 -9.79 4.54 -16.27
CA GLY A 147 -10.25 5.77 -15.63
C GLY A 147 -11.45 5.59 -14.69
N ILE A 148 -11.94 6.70 -14.14
CA ILE A 148 -13.08 6.73 -13.20
C ILE A 148 -14.31 6.01 -13.77
N ALA A 149 -14.65 6.23 -15.04
CA ALA A 149 -15.84 5.64 -15.66
C ALA A 149 -15.77 4.10 -15.74
N ALA A 150 -14.60 3.56 -16.12
CA ALA A 150 -14.37 2.12 -16.20
C ALA A 150 -14.41 1.48 -14.80
N ILE A 151 -13.76 2.11 -13.82
CA ILE A 151 -13.72 1.63 -12.44
C ILE A 151 -15.12 1.66 -11.82
N MET A 152 -15.89 2.73 -12.00
CA MET A 152 -17.26 2.81 -11.50
C MET A 152 -18.15 1.71 -12.09
N THR A 153 -17.97 1.38 -13.36
CA THR A 153 -18.67 0.26 -14.01
C THR A 153 -18.27 -1.08 -13.40
N PHE A 154 -16.97 -1.30 -13.21
CA PHE A 154 -16.44 -2.49 -12.53
C PHE A 154 -17.01 -2.67 -11.12
N LEU A 155 -17.10 -1.58 -10.34
CA LEU A 155 -17.63 -1.59 -8.98
C LEU A 155 -19.12 -1.98 -8.88
N LEU A 156 -19.87 -2.01 -9.99
CA LEU A 156 -21.22 -2.59 -10.00
C LEU A 156 -21.22 -4.09 -9.67
N GLY A 157 -20.10 -4.79 -9.92
CA GLY A 157 -19.92 -6.20 -9.58
C GLY A 157 -19.43 -6.46 -8.15
N SER A 158 -19.20 -5.41 -7.35
CA SER A 158 -18.78 -5.58 -5.94
C SER A 158 -19.93 -6.13 -5.09
N SER A 159 -19.60 -6.92 -4.06
CA SER A 159 -20.55 -7.34 -3.03
C SER A 159 -21.18 -6.16 -2.28
N GLU A 160 -20.49 -5.02 -2.23
CA GLU A 160 -20.94 -3.78 -1.58
C GLU A 160 -21.05 -2.62 -2.59
N ALA A 161 -21.52 -2.91 -3.81
CA ALA A 161 -21.49 -2.00 -4.97
C ALA A 161 -21.91 -0.54 -4.69
N LEU A 162 -23.01 -0.31 -3.95
CA LEU A 162 -23.46 1.04 -3.62
C LEU A 162 -22.45 1.79 -2.75
N LYS A 163 -21.94 1.11 -1.72
CA LYS A 163 -20.98 1.67 -0.77
C LYS A 163 -19.63 1.91 -1.45
N ASP A 164 -19.13 0.95 -2.21
CA ASP A 164 -17.82 1.05 -2.85
C ASP A 164 -17.78 2.16 -3.91
N ARG A 165 -18.86 2.32 -4.68
CA ARG A 165 -19.00 3.44 -5.63
C ARG A 165 -19.06 4.79 -4.92
N TYR A 166 -19.76 4.87 -3.79
CA TYR A 166 -19.82 6.08 -2.98
C TYR A 166 -18.42 6.43 -2.43
N ASP A 167 -17.75 5.46 -1.80
CA ASP A 167 -16.43 5.65 -1.21
C ASP A 167 -15.37 5.97 -2.27
N PHE A 168 -15.43 5.35 -3.45
CA PHE A 168 -14.52 5.65 -4.55
C PHE A 168 -14.69 7.09 -5.05
N MET A 169 -15.92 7.56 -5.25
CA MET A 169 -16.16 8.96 -5.66
C MET A 169 -15.77 9.95 -4.56
N LYS A 170 -16.02 9.62 -3.29
CA LYS A 170 -15.55 10.40 -2.14
C LYS A 170 -14.02 10.50 -2.14
N PHE A 171 -13.33 9.41 -2.44
CA PHE A 171 -11.87 9.37 -2.55
C PHE A 171 -11.37 10.22 -3.74
N MET A 172 -12.06 10.25 -4.88
CA MET A 172 -11.69 11.13 -6.01
C MET A 172 -11.74 12.62 -5.61
N VAL A 173 -12.77 13.04 -4.89
CA VAL A 173 -12.89 14.41 -4.38
C VAL A 173 -11.78 14.71 -3.38
N PHE A 174 -11.46 13.77 -2.49
CA PHE A 174 -10.34 13.91 -1.57
C PHE A 174 -9.00 14.12 -2.30
N GLN A 175 -8.70 13.29 -3.31
CA GLN A 175 -7.47 13.44 -4.09
C GLN A 175 -7.37 14.81 -4.77
N TRP A 176 -8.49 15.32 -5.30
CA TRP A 176 -8.55 16.67 -5.87
C TRP A 176 -8.25 17.75 -4.81
N LEU A 177 -8.85 17.66 -3.62
CA LEU A 177 -8.66 18.62 -2.54
C LEU A 177 -7.22 18.64 -2.00
N THR A 178 -6.56 17.48 -1.94
CA THR A 178 -5.20 17.35 -1.41
C THR A 178 -4.11 17.47 -2.47
N GLY A 179 -4.48 17.63 -3.75
CA GLY A 179 -3.52 17.65 -4.85
C GLY A 179 -2.77 16.32 -5.05
N ALA A 180 -3.40 15.19 -4.72
CA ALA A 180 -2.81 13.87 -4.93
C ALA A 180 -2.83 13.50 -6.42
N THR A 181 -1.71 13.69 -7.11
CA THR A 181 -1.61 13.53 -8.57
C THR A 181 -1.23 12.14 -9.05
N ASP A 182 -0.79 11.24 -8.16
CA ASP A 182 -0.36 9.87 -8.50
C ASP A 182 -1.42 8.79 -8.20
N GLY A 183 -2.71 9.17 -8.27
CA GLY A 183 -3.87 8.30 -8.03
C GLY A 183 -4.19 7.31 -9.16
N HIS A 184 -3.23 6.49 -9.55
CA HIS A 184 -3.35 5.58 -10.70
C HIS A 184 -3.99 4.21 -10.36
N ALA A 185 -4.31 3.38 -11.35
CA ALA A 185 -5.03 2.11 -11.16
C ALA A 185 -4.43 1.18 -10.10
N LYS A 186 -3.10 1.09 -9.98
CA LYS A 186 -2.44 0.25 -8.96
C LYS A 186 -2.50 0.79 -7.52
N THR A 187 -3.01 2.01 -7.30
CA THR A 187 -3.19 2.56 -5.93
C THR A 187 -4.44 1.99 -5.26
N SER A 188 -5.46 1.65 -6.05
CA SER A 188 -6.71 1.06 -5.56
C SER A 188 -6.64 -0.46 -5.62
N GLN A 189 -7.02 -1.09 -4.51
CA GLN A 189 -6.92 -2.53 -4.28
C GLN A 189 -8.21 -3.04 -3.64
N PHE A 190 -8.57 -4.28 -3.94
CA PHE A 190 -9.81 -4.91 -3.48
C PHE A 190 -9.52 -6.29 -2.88
N ILE A 191 -10.28 -6.68 -1.87
CA ILE A 191 -10.21 -8.02 -1.27
C ILE A 191 -11.05 -8.96 -2.12
N CYS A 192 -10.44 -10.04 -2.62
CA CYS A 192 -11.15 -11.07 -3.36
C CYS A 192 -11.89 -11.97 -2.38
N CYS A 193 -13.22 -11.80 -2.30
CA CYS A 193 -14.07 -12.71 -1.54
C CYS A 193 -14.28 -14.01 -2.33
N PRO A 194 -14.37 -15.18 -1.66
CA PRO A 194 -14.82 -16.39 -2.32
C PRO A 194 -16.18 -16.12 -2.97
N ALA A 195 -16.38 -16.55 -4.21
CA ALA A 195 -17.69 -16.55 -4.82
C ALA A 195 -18.64 -17.31 -3.88
N ALA A 196 -19.79 -16.73 -3.54
CA ALA A 196 -20.85 -17.48 -2.91
C ALA A 196 -21.14 -18.67 -3.84
N ALA A 197 -20.91 -19.89 -3.36
CA ALA A 197 -21.33 -21.08 -4.07
C ALA A 197 -22.84 -20.93 -4.28
N THR A 198 -23.26 -20.71 -5.51
CA THR A 198 -24.66 -20.82 -5.90
C THR A 198 -24.99 -22.30 -5.77
N ALA A 199 -25.73 -22.64 -4.71
CA ALA A 199 -26.37 -23.93 -4.54
C ALA A 199 -27.66 -23.98 -5.37
#